data_AF-A0A959NEX1-F1
#
_entry.id   AF-A0A959NEX1-F1
#
_cell.length_a   1.000
_cell.length_b   1.000
_cell.length_c   1.000
_cell.angle_alpha   90.00
_cell.angle_beta   90.00
_cell.angle_gamma   90.00
#
_symmetry.space_group_name_H-M   'P 1'
#
loop_
_entity.id
_entity.type
_entity.pdbx_description
1 polymer ?
#
loop_
_entity_poly.entity_id
_entity_poly.type
_entity_poly.pdbx_seq_one_letter_code
_entity_poly.pdbx_strand_id
1 'polypeptide(L)'
;ESYGEFTKLIDKSFGFILYSNPEFGDRNMLFWNEQIITPTNELLAVKDGEYFRKLSNGWYYVIRKSLVIKQKKLLAFAMIPIESKFFIETAYLPEEFAFSHEAGKRVKISEKPTDFQVKTSSGATLFYLTKKEIGTVPYNNNLTIILRFCAVLFLLIFIQLLVEEIAGKKGAGMAIGLLAVILIGLRLLVYFFPLLLNLRQFEFFSPLIYGSNLIQKSLGDLFINVILFAWIIFYAWYKWQHKETYPVHFSKKIKWLIGILALCLLVCSTFILASLVRSLVADSKISFDVTNFFSLNKYTVAGFFILATLSLAYYYLSQLLFRLIFPLFGGRDFLIYFVVAIAGLGLLSLQSKASNVLFFMP
;
A
#
# COMPACT_ATOMS: atom_id res chain seq x y z
N GLU A 1 42.89 -6.81 -27.51
CA GLU A 1 41.80 -7.71 -27.10
C GLU A 1 40.91 -7.97 -28.31
N SER A 2 40.41 -9.20 -28.48
CA SER A 2 39.37 -9.47 -29.49
C SER A 2 38.04 -8.95 -28.96
N TYR A 3 37.24 -8.28 -29.80
CA TYR A 3 35.91 -7.77 -29.43
C TYR A 3 35.05 -8.85 -28.73
N GLY A 4 35.14 -10.10 -29.16
CA GLY A 4 34.38 -11.21 -28.58
C GLY A 4 34.81 -11.63 -27.16
N GLU A 5 36.06 -11.37 -26.75
CA GLU A 5 36.50 -11.61 -25.37
C GLU A 5 36.01 -10.51 -24.43
N PHE A 6 36.00 -9.26 -24.92
CA PHE A 6 35.49 -8.11 -24.19
C PHE A 6 33.99 -8.24 -23.90
N THR A 7 33.18 -8.63 -24.89
CA THR A 7 31.73 -8.85 -24.69
C THR A 7 31.45 -9.92 -23.63
N LYS A 8 32.23 -11.01 -23.62
CA LYS A 8 32.08 -12.09 -22.62
C LYS A 8 32.38 -11.65 -21.19
N LEU A 9 33.20 -10.62 -21.00
CA LEU A 9 33.51 -10.05 -19.68
C LEU A 9 32.43 -9.08 -19.21
N ILE A 10 31.79 -8.36 -20.14
CA ILE A 10 30.66 -7.47 -19.85
C ILE A 10 29.43 -8.29 -19.42
N ASP A 11 29.17 -9.43 -20.06
CA ASP A 11 27.99 -10.26 -19.75
C ASP A 11 28.10 -11.03 -18.41
N LYS A 12 29.16 -10.83 -17.63
CA LYS A 12 29.32 -11.48 -16.32
C LYS A 12 28.51 -10.74 -15.27
N SER A 13 27.80 -11.49 -14.43
CA SER A 13 27.02 -10.99 -13.29
C SER A 13 27.86 -10.50 -12.09
N PHE A 14 29.16 -10.28 -12.28
CA PHE A 14 30.07 -9.81 -11.25
C PHE A 14 31.00 -8.73 -11.80
N GLY A 15 31.36 -7.78 -10.95
CA GLY A 15 32.29 -6.72 -11.28
C GLY A 15 33.71 -7.26 -11.39
N PHE A 16 34.38 -7.03 -12.51
CA PHE A 16 35.77 -7.36 -12.75
C PHE A 16 36.56 -6.10 -13.01
N ILE A 17 37.57 -5.85 -12.16
CA ILE A 17 38.30 -4.58 -12.14
C ILE A 17 39.80 -4.85 -12.11
N LEU A 18 40.55 -4.17 -12.97
CA LEU A 18 42.01 -4.24 -13.04
C LEU A 18 42.64 -2.91 -12.67
N TYR A 19 43.65 -2.96 -11.82
CA TYR A 19 44.48 -1.81 -11.45
C TYR A 19 45.94 -2.05 -11.84
N SER A 20 46.64 -0.98 -12.20
CA SER A 20 48.10 -0.97 -12.19
C SER A 20 48.59 -1.03 -10.74
N ASN A 21 49.69 -1.76 -10.51
CA ASN A 21 50.35 -1.82 -9.22
C ASN A 21 51.85 -1.54 -9.37
N PRO A 22 52.21 -0.29 -9.75
CA PRO A 22 53.61 0.09 -9.89
C PRO A 22 54.32 0.06 -8.54
N GLU A 23 55.65 -0.13 -8.54
CA GLU A 23 56.46 -0.06 -7.32
C GLU A 23 56.55 1.37 -6.76
N PHE A 24 56.41 2.37 -7.63
CA PHE A 24 56.39 3.79 -7.31
C PHE A 24 55.27 4.48 -8.09
N GLY A 25 54.47 5.31 -7.40
CA GLY A 25 53.36 6.09 -7.99
C GLY A 25 51.97 5.54 -7.67
N ASP A 26 50.96 6.25 -8.17
CA ASP A 26 49.56 5.93 -7.89
C ASP A 26 49.05 4.74 -8.71
N ARG A 27 48.09 4.03 -8.10
CA ARG A 27 47.40 2.90 -8.74
C ARG A 27 46.29 3.42 -9.63
N ASN A 28 46.39 3.15 -10.92
CA ASN A 28 45.41 3.57 -11.91
C ASN A 28 44.49 2.41 -12.28
N MET A 29 43.19 2.67 -12.34
CA MET A 29 42.22 1.70 -12.85
C MET A 29 42.41 1.57 -14.36
N LEU A 30 42.72 0.35 -14.82
CA LEU A 30 42.98 0.05 -16.22
C LEU A 30 41.74 -0.51 -16.92
N PHE A 31 40.87 -1.20 -16.19
CA PHE A 31 39.68 -1.85 -16.73
C PHE A 31 38.61 -2.02 -15.65
N TRP A 32 37.35 -1.90 -16.06
CA TRP A 32 36.16 -2.28 -15.29
C TRP A 32 35.03 -2.69 -16.26
N ASN A 33 34.21 -3.67 -15.89
CA ASN A 33 33.02 -4.08 -16.66
C ASN A 33 31.70 -3.56 -16.06
N GLU A 34 31.72 -3.03 -14.85
CA GLU A 34 30.52 -2.70 -14.07
C GLU A 34 30.59 -1.25 -13.57
N GLN A 35 29.49 -0.51 -13.61
CA GLN A 35 29.46 0.92 -13.26
C GLN A 35 29.14 1.21 -11.79
N ILE A 36 28.58 0.23 -11.08
CA ILE A 36 28.00 0.44 -9.75
C ILE A 36 28.96 0.20 -8.60
N ILE A 37 30.16 -0.35 -8.85
CA ILE A 37 31.07 -0.79 -7.78
C ILE A 37 32.53 -0.39 -8.03
N THR A 38 33.21 0.02 -6.97
CA THR A 38 34.65 0.30 -6.98
C THR A 38 35.32 -0.24 -5.70
N PRO A 39 36.52 -0.86 -5.79
CA PRO A 39 37.25 -1.31 -4.61
C PRO A 39 37.68 -0.12 -3.76
N THR A 40 37.52 -0.22 -2.44
CA THR A 40 37.99 0.81 -1.50
C THR A 40 39.52 0.79 -1.40
N ASN A 41 40.10 1.89 -0.92
CA ASN A 41 41.55 1.97 -0.68
C ASN A 41 42.06 0.86 0.27
N GLU A 42 41.23 0.43 1.22
CA GLU A 42 41.53 -0.71 2.09
C GLU A 42 41.66 -2.02 1.30
N LEU A 43 40.72 -2.29 0.38
CA LEU A 43 40.76 -3.47 -0.50
C LEU A 43 41.95 -3.46 -1.46
N LEU A 44 42.41 -2.28 -1.85
CA LEU A 44 43.64 -2.15 -2.63
C LEU A 44 44.86 -2.60 -1.80
N ALA A 45 44.91 -2.30 -0.50
CA ALA A 45 46.05 -2.54 0.38
C ALA A 45 46.15 -3.96 0.98
N VAL A 46 45.05 -4.72 1.06
CA VAL A 46 45.06 -6.10 1.62
C VAL A 46 45.93 -7.06 0.80
N LYS A 47 46.21 -8.26 1.33
CA LYS A 47 46.92 -9.32 0.59
C LYS A 47 45.99 -10.02 -0.41
N ASP A 48 46.55 -10.89 -1.24
CA ASP A 48 45.75 -11.75 -2.12
C ASP A 48 44.89 -12.70 -1.28
N GLY A 49 43.64 -12.86 -1.68
CA GLY A 49 42.68 -13.65 -0.92
C GLY A 49 41.23 -13.36 -1.26
N GLU A 50 40.37 -13.98 -0.47
CA GLU A 50 38.91 -13.92 -0.55
C GLU A 50 38.39 -13.15 0.65
N TYR A 51 37.53 -12.17 0.41
CA TYR A 51 37.05 -11.23 1.42
C TYR A 51 35.54 -11.03 1.31
N PHE A 52 34.87 -10.96 2.45
CA PHE A 52 33.49 -10.48 2.52
C PHE A 52 33.49 -9.04 3.03
N ARG A 53 32.90 -8.11 2.28
CA ARG A 53 32.91 -6.67 2.59
C ARG A 53 31.58 -5.99 2.34
N LYS A 54 31.26 -5.06 3.23
CA LYS A 54 30.17 -4.11 3.08
C LYS A 54 30.69 -2.85 2.39
N LEU A 55 30.07 -2.48 1.29
CA LEU A 55 30.28 -1.21 0.59
C LEU A 55 29.04 -0.32 0.75
N SER A 56 29.09 0.89 0.20
CA SER A 56 28.00 1.88 0.29
C SER A 56 26.70 1.44 -0.39
N ASN A 57 26.79 0.51 -1.33
CA ASN A 57 25.68 0.00 -2.15
C ASN A 57 25.32 -1.46 -1.86
N GLY A 58 26.01 -2.14 -0.95
CA GLY A 58 25.67 -3.53 -0.63
C GLY A 58 26.80 -4.36 -0.05
N TRP A 59 26.53 -5.66 0.07
CA TRP A 59 27.46 -6.69 0.49
C TRP A 59 28.06 -7.43 -0.70
N TYR A 60 29.38 -7.59 -0.66
CA TYR A 60 30.14 -8.18 -1.75
C TYR A 60 31.09 -9.26 -1.26
N TYR A 61 31.21 -10.28 -2.09
CA TYR A 61 32.28 -11.24 -2.03
C TYR A 61 33.37 -10.84 -3.02
N VAL A 62 34.56 -10.58 -2.48
CA VAL A 62 35.69 -9.97 -3.19
C VAL A 62 36.83 -10.95 -3.29
N ILE A 63 37.29 -11.24 -4.50
CA ILE A 63 38.49 -12.02 -4.76
C ILE A 63 39.55 -11.09 -5.29
N ARG A 64 40.68 -10.99 -4.58
CA ARG A 64 41.83 -10.19 -4.98
C ARG A 64 42.99 -11.09 -5.39
N LYS A 65 43.57 -10.82 -6.57
CA LYS A 65 44.79 -11.47 -7.04
C LYS A 65 45.78 -10.47 -7.60
N SER A 66 47.04 -10.67 -7.26
CA SER A 66 48.18 -9.96 -7.84
C SER A 66 48.67 -10.76 -9.06
N LEU A 67 48.77 -10.09 -10.20
CA LEU A 67 49.16 -10.70 -11.47
C LEU A 67 50.41 -10.01 -12.00
N VAL A 68 51.27 -10.77 -12.68
CA VAL A 68 52.42 -10.22 -13.42
C VAL A 68 52.27 -10.62 -14.88
N ILE A 69 51.98 -9.64 -15.74
CA ILE A 69 51.78 -9.86 -17.17
C ILE A 69 52.74 -8.98 -17.94
N LYS A 70 53.59 -9.57 -18.79
CA LYS A 70 54.59 -8.84 -19.61
C LYS A 70 55.40 -7.82 -18.79
N GLN A 71 55.91 -8.24 -17.63
CA GLN A 71 56.66 -7.43 -16.66
C GLN A 71 55.89 -6.29 -15.99
N LYS A 72 54.58 -6.15 -16.22
CA LYS A 72 53.70 -5.23 -15.49
C LYS A 72 53.02 -5.94 -14.33
N LYS A 73 53.12 -5.36 -13.12
CA LYS A 73 52.38 -5.79 -11.93
C LYS A 73 50.97 -5.21 -11.98
N LEU A 74 49.97 -6.09 -11.88
CA LEU A 74 48.56 -5.77 -11.94
C LEU A 74 47.85 -6.30 -10.69
N LEU A 75 46.77 -5.64 -10.31
CA LEU A 75 45.85 -6.12 -9.29
C LEU A 75 44.50 -6.38 -9.95
N ALA A 76 44.01 -7.61 -9.81
CA ALA A 76 42.71 -8.02 -10.30
C ALA A 76 41.74 -8.23 -9.15
N PHE A 77 40.54 -7.69 -9.32
CA PHE A 77 39.43 -7.82 -8.39
C PHE A 77 38.24 -8.45 -9.10
N ALA A 78 37.68 -9.50 -8.51
CA ALA A 78 36.34 -9.98 -8.84
C ALA A 78 35.42 -9.67 -7.67
N MET A 79 34.39 -8.86 -7.92
CA MET A 79 33.43 -8.35 -6.95
C MET A 79 32.06 -8.95 -7.24
N ILE A 80 31.68 -9.97 -6.47
CA ILE A 80 30.43 -10.70 -6.65
C ILE A 80 29.38 -10.09 -5.70
N PRO A 81 28.28 -9.51 -6.21
CA PRO A 81 27.22 -8.98 -5.36
C PRO A 81 26.50 -10.09 -4.62
N ILE A 82 26.24 -9.91 -3.31
CA ILE A 82 25.46 -10.85 -2.50
C ILE A 82 24.09 -10.24 -2.17
N GLU A 83 24.09 -9.03 -1.63
CA GLU A 83 22.88 -8.28 -1.22
C GLU A 83 23.09 -6.81 -1.57
N SER A 84 22.21 -6.22 -2.36
CA SER A 84 22.18 -4.76 -2.55
C SER A 84 21.58 -4.13 -1.30
N LYS A 85 22.22 -3.07 -0.80
CA LYS A 85 21.75 -2.34 0.38
C LYS A 85 22.19 -0.89 0.31
N PHE A 86 21.26 -0.04 -0.13
CA PHE A 86 21.48 1.39 -0.30
C PHE A 86 21.03 2.17 0.93
N PHE A 87 21.56 3.38 1.11
CA PHE A 87 21.10 4.29 2.17
C PHE A 87 19.65 4.76 1.95
N ILE A 88 19.24 4.91 0.67
CA ILE A 88 17.88 5.25 0.26
C ILE A 88 17.37 4.14 -0.65
N GLU A 89 16.32 3.44 -0.22
CA GLU A 89 15.64 2.45 -1.03
C GLU A 89 14.71 3.14 -2.03
N THR A 90 14.84 2.78 -3.30
CA THR A 90 13.94 3.23 -4.38
C THR A 90 13.51 2.03 -5.21
N ALA A 91 12.49 2.20 -6.06
CA ALA A 91 12.07 1.15 -6.99
C ALA A 91 13.19 0.69 -7.94
N TYR A 92 14.22 1.52 -8.15
CA TYR A 92 15.37 1.22 -9.00
C TYR A 92 16.58 0.70 -8.21
N LEU A 93 16.58 0.89 -6.88
CA LEU A 93 17.66 0.51 -5.97
C LEU A 93 17.07 -0.27 -4.78
N PRO A 94 16.48 -1.45 -5.02
CA PRO A 94 15.89 -2.25 -3.97
C PRO A 94 16.95 -2.87 -3.05
N GLU A 95 16.58 -3.11 -1.79
CA GLU A 95 17.32 -4.03 -0.92
C GLU A 95 16.96 -5.47 -1.31
N GLU A 96 17.85 -6.17 -2.01
CA GLU A 96 17.59 -7.53 -2.48
C GLU A 96 18.85 -8.39 -2.56
N PHE A 97 18.67 -9.71 -2.45
CA PHE A 97 19.76 -10.65 -2.68
C PHE A 97 19.94 -10.89 -4.18
N ALA A 98 21.17 -10.74 -4.67
CA ALA A 98 21.50 -10.83 -6.09
C ALA A 98 21.11 -12.17 -6.74
N PHE A 99 21.14 -13.26 -5.96
CA PHE A 99 20.82 -14.61 -6.43
C PHE A 99 19.43 -15.11 -6.01
N SER A 100 18.65 -14.33 -5.25
CA SER A 100 17.29 -14.71 -4.84
C SER A 100 16.48 -13.51 -4.38
N HIS A 101 15.56 -13.07 -5.23
CA HIS A 101 14.65 -11.95 -4.92
C HIS A 101 13.76 -12.20 -3.68
N GLU A 102 13.52 -13.46 -3.30
CA GLU A 102 12.70 -13.81 -2.13
C GLU A 102 13.49 -13.95 -0.83
N ALA A 103 14.81 -14.12 -0.89
CA ALA A 103 15.62 -14.40 0.29
C ALA A 103 15.54 -13.25 1.32
N GLY A 104 15.57 -11.99 0.87
CA GLY A 104 15.49 -10.81 1.74
C GLY A 104 14.22 -10.69 2.57
N LYS A 105 13.17 -11.44 2.20
CA LYS A 105 11.91 -11.51 2.96
C LYS A 105 12.01 -12.40 4.19
N ARG A 106 12.95 -13.36 4.21
CA ARG A 106 13.01 -14.44 5.22
C ARG A 106 14.32 -14.44 6.01
N VAL A 107 15.41 -13.99 5.39
CA VAL A 107 16.74 -14.01 5.98
C VAL A 107 17.40 -12.64 5.87
N LYS A 108 18.33 -12.37 6.78
CA LYS A 108 19.22 -11.21 6.75
C LYS A 108 20.65 -11.67 7.00
N ILE A 109 21.63 -10.96 6.44
CA ILE A 109 23.04 -11.21 6.74
C ILE A 109 23.32 -10.82 8.20
N SER A 110 24.03 -11.70 8.90
CA SER A 110 24.44 -11.53 10.30
C SER A 110 25.96 -11.48 10.38
N GLU A 111 26.47 -10.48 11.08
CA GLU A 111 27.88 -10.40 11.47
C GLU A 111 28.19 -11.34 12.65
N LYS A 112 27.17 -11.73 13.42
CA LYS A 112 27.30 -12.69 14.53
C LYS A 112 27.20 -14.12 14.01
N PRO A 113 28.01 -15.07 14.53
CA PRO A 113 27.90 -16.48 14.20
C PRO A 113 26.51 -17.04 14.46
N THR A 114 25.98 -17.77 13.50
CA THR A 114 24.71 -18.52 13.58
C THR A 114 24.89 -19.93 13.02
N ASP A 115 23.87 -20.78 13.17
CA ASP A 115 23.86 -22.13 12.61
C ASP A 115 23.81 -22.13 11.07
N PHE A 116 23.40 -21.02 10.44
CA PHE A 116 23.27 -20.90 8.98
C PHE A 116 24.51 -20.25 8.37
N GLN A 117 25.58 -21.02 8.25
CA GLN A 117 26.87 -20.54 7.72
C GLN A 117 26.90 -20.63 6.19
N VAL A 118 27.36 -19.57 5.53
CA VAL A 118 27.67 -19.58 4.09
C VAL A 118 29.18 -19.72 3.93
N LYS A 119 29.61 -20.74 3.18
CA LYS A 119 31.01 -21.10 3.02
C LYS A 119 31.48 -20.93 1.58
N THR A 120 32.76 -20.65 1.40
CA THR A 120 33.45 -20.71 0.10
C THR A 120 33.53 -22.14 -0.40
N SER A 121 33.90 -22.33 -1.67
CA SER A 121 34.24 -23.64 -2.23
C SER A 121 35.44 -24.31 -1.52
N SER A 122 36.31 -23.51 -0.90
CA SER A 122 37.43 -23.97 -0.08
C SER A 122 37.05 -24.34 1.36
N GLY A 123 35.78 -24.14 1.76
CA GLY A 123 35.25 -24.49 3.09
C GLY A 123 35.41 -23.41 4.16
N ALA A 124 36.00 -22.25 3.82
CA ALA A 124 36.10 -21.10 4.71
C ALA A 124 34.73 -20.42 4.88
N THR A 125 34.41 -19.96 6.08
CA THR A 125 33.11 -19.29 6.34
C THR A 125 33.19 -17.83 5.91
N LEU A 126 32.26 -17.40 5.05
CA LEU A 126 32.19 -16.02 4.54
C LEU A 126 31.34 -15.13 5.45
N PHE A 127 30.11 -15.56 5.70
CA PHE A 127 29.15 -14.84 6.50
C PHE A 127 28.09 -15.79 7.05
N TYR A 128 27.29 -15.27 7.95
CA TYR A 128 26.21 -16.00 8.59
C TYR A 128 24.88 -15.43 8.14
N LEU A 129 23.89 -16.30 7.96
CA LEU A 129 22.52 -15.89 7.76
C LEU A 129 21.80 -16.01 9.10
N THR A 130 20.94 -15.05 9.41
CA THR A 130 19.95 -15.24 10.45
C THR A 130 18.57 -15.15 9.83
N LYS A 131 17.62 -15.88 10.41
CA LYS A 131 16.22 -15.64 10.14
C LYS A 131 15.96 -14.17 10.46
N LYS A 132 15.34 -13.45 9.53
CA LYS A 132 14.79 -12.14 9.83
C LYS A 132 13.75 -12.43 10.89
N GLU A 133 13.98 -11.97 12.13
CA GLU A 133 12.96 -12.11 13.17
C GLU A 133 11.66 -11.59 12.57
N ILE A 134 10.64 -12.43 12.59
CA ILE A 134 9.37 -12.19 11.93
C ILE A 134 8.80 -10.94 12.60
N GLY A 135 9.16 -9.78 12.05
CA GLY A 135 8.64 -8.50 12.43
C GLY A 135 7.19 -8.46 12.00
N THR A 136 6.32 -9.02 12.83
CA THR A 136 4.88 -8.74 12.94
C THR A 136 3.95 -9.06 11.77
N VAL A 137 4.44 -9.37 10.56
CA VAL A 137 3.57 -9.70 9.41
C VAL A 137 3.96 -11.07 8.84
N PRO A 138 3.17 -12.13 9.09
CA PRO A 138 3.39 -13.42 8.43
C PRO A 138 3.31 -13.21 6.91
N TYR A 139 4.12 -13.90 6.11
CA TYR A 139 3.93 -13.91 4.66
C TYR A 139 3.18 -15.18 4.27
N ASN A 140 2.00 -15.03 3.68
CA ASN A 140 1.25 -16.16 3.15
C ASN A 140 1.76 -16.53 1.75
N ASN A 141 1.72 -17.81 1.43
CA ASN A 141 1.99 -18.29 0.07
C ASN A 141 0.86 -17.81 -0.88
N ASN A 142 1.18 -17.65 -2.17
CA ASN A 142 0.25 -17.23 -3.23
C ASN A 142 -1.00 -18.11 -3.28
N LEU A 143 -0.87 -19.43 -3.12
CA LEU A 143 -2.02 -20.34 -3.07
C LEU A 143 -2.96 -20.01 -1.90
N THR A 144 -2.41 -19.79 -0.70
CA THR A 144 -3.18 -19.42 0.49
C THR A 144 -3.91 -18.10 0.28
N ILE A 145 -3.26 -17.14 -0.37
CA ILE A 145 -3.85 -15.85 -0.72
C ILE A 145 -5.05 -16.04 -1.65
N ILE A 146 -4.88 -16.78 -2.75
CA ILE A 146 -5.93 -17.04 -3.73
C ILE A 146 -7.13 -17.72 -3.05
N LEU A 147 -6.88 -18.78 -2.27
CA LEU A 147 -7.94 -19.49 -1.55
C LEU A 147 -8.69 -18.60 -0.56
N ARG A 148 -7.99 -17.71 0.17
CA ARG A 148 -8.63 -16.73 1.08
C ARG A 148 -9.50 -15.75 0.30
N PHE A 149 -9.03 -15.22 -0.82
CA PHE A 149 -9.81 -14.32 -1.66
C PHE A 149 -11.05 -15.01 -2.26
N CYS A 150 -10.91 -16.23 -2.75
CA CYS A 150 -12.05 -17.04 -3.21
C CYS A 150 -13.07 -17.29 -2.08
N ALA A 151 -12.61 -17.63 -0.88
CA ALA A 151 -13.48 -17.84 0.27
C ALA A 151 -14.26 -16.57 0.64
N VAL A 152 -13.59 -15.41 0.66
CA VAL A 152 -14.26 -14.11 0.88
C VAL A 152 -15.26 -13.81 -0.23
N LEU A 153 -14.90 -14.04 -1.49
CA LEU A 153 -15.82 -13.82 -2.62
C LEU A 153 -17.08 -14.68 -2.51
N PHE A 154 -16.94 -15.98 -2.23
CA PHE A 154 -18.09 -16.86 -2.03
C PHE A 154 -18.93 -16.47 -0.83
N LEU A 155 -18.30 -16.02 0.27
CA LEU A 155 -19.02 -15.50 1.43
C LEU A 155 -19.85 -14.25 1.06
N LEU A 156 -19.27 -13.31 0.29
CA LEU A 156 -19.96 -12.11 -0.16
C LEU A 156 -21.14 -12.43 -1.09
N ILE A 157 -20.97 -13.39 -2.01
CA ILE A 157 -22.06 -13.89 -2.86
C ILE A 157 -23.15 -14.53 -2.00
N PHE A 158 -22.78 -15.38 -1.04
CA PHE A 158 -23.73 -16.00 -0.11
C PHE A 158 -24.53 -14.96 0.67
N ILE A 159 -23.86 -13.91 1.19
CA ILE A 159 -24.53 -12.82 1.89
C ILE A 159 -25.51 -12.10 0.96
N GLN A 160 -25.13 -11.82 -0.29
CA GLN A 160 -26.02 -11.21 -1.27
C GLN A 160 -27.27 -12.07 -1.50
N LEU A 161 -27.12 -13.38 -1.70
CA LEU A 161 -28.24 -14.30 -1.90
C LEU A 161 -29.16 -14.38 -0.68
N LEU A 162 -28.58 -14.45 0.52
CA LEU A 162 -29.32 -14.49 1.78
C LEU A 162 -30.13 -13.20 2.02
N VAL A 163 -29.53 -12.05 1.74
CA VAL A 163 -30.19 -10.76 1.87
C VAL A 163 -31.33 -10.64 0.84
N GLU A 164 -31.16 -11.17 -0.37
CA GLU A 164 -32.20 -11.20 -1.39
C GLU A 164 -33.40 -12.08 -1.00
N GLU A 165 -33.15 -13.26 -0.43
CA GLU A 165 -34.22 -14.13 0.06
C GLU A 165 -35.04 -13.43 1.18
N ILE A 166 -34.36 -12.74 2.08
CA ILE A 166 -35.00 -11.99 3.17
C ILE A 166 -35.74 -10.76 2.65
N ALA A 167 -35.24 -10.11 1.59
CA ALA A 167 -35.93 -9.00 0.95
C ALA A 167 -37.30 -9.45 0.39
N GLY A 168 -37.37 -10.68 -0.17
CA GLY A 168 -38.61 -11.29 -0.64
C GLY A 168 -39.58 -11.67 0.49
N LYS A 169 -39.07 -12.20 1.61
CA LYS A 169 -39.91 -12.71 2.72
C LYS A 169 -40.33 -11.65 3.74
N LYS A 170 -39.41 -10.78 4.16
CA LYS A 170 -39.59 -9.81 5.27
C LYS A 170 -39.55 -8.35 4.83
N GLY A 171 -39.29 -8.10 3.55
CA GLY A 171 -39.28 -6.77 2.95
C GLY A 171 -37.90 -6.10 2.90
N ALA A 172 -37.80 -5.11 2.01
CA ALA A 172 -36.56 -4.42 1.65
C ALA A 172 -35.82 -3.78 2.85
N GLY A 173 -36.53 -3.14 3.79
CA GLY A 173 -35.89 -2.44 4.91
C GLY A 173 -35.13 -3.38 5.84
N MET A 174 -35.69 -4.56 6.12
CA MET A 174 -35.03 -5.57 6.95
C MET A 174 -33.81 -6.17 6.25
N ALA A 175 -33.90 -6.39 4.94
CA ALA A 175 -32.77 -6.86 4.13
C ALA A 175 -31.60 -5.85 4.11
N ILE A 176 -31.89 -4.57 3.89
CA ILE A 176 -30.88 -3.49 3.93
C ILE A 176 -30.21 -3.42 5.30
N GLY A 177 -30.99 -3.46 6.38
CA GLY A 177 -30.46 -3.46 7.74
C GLY A 177 -29.58 -4.66 8.03
N LEU A 178 -29.99 -5.85 7.60
CA LEU A 178 -29.21 -7.08 7.76
C LEU A 178 -27.88 -7.01 6.98
N LEU A 179 -27.90 -6.56 5.72
CA LEU A 179 -26.70 -6.38 4.92
C LEU A 179 -25.71 -5.44 5.63
N ALA A 180 -26.19 -4.29 6.11
CA ALA A 180 -25.36 -3.34 6.83
C ALA A 180 -24.73 -3.95 8.08
N VAL A 181 -25.52 -4.67 8.91
CA VAL A 181 -25.03 -5.32 10.13
C VAL A 181 -23.97 -6.38 9.81
N ILE A 182 -24.21 -7.23 8.80
CA ILE A 182 -23.26 -8.28 8.41
C ILE A 182 -21.95 -7.66 7.90
N LEU A 183 -22.01 -6.67 6.99
CA LEU A 183 -20.82 -6.07 6.42
C LEU A 183 -20.01 -5.28 7.46
N ILE A 184 -20.66 -4.56 8.37
CA ILE A 184 -20.00 -3.89 9.50
C ILE A 184 -19.37 -4.93 10.43
N GLY A 185 -20.09 -6.01 10.74
CA GLY A 185 -19.57 -7.11 11.57
C GLY A 185 -18.34 -7.78 10.97
N LEU A 186 -18.37 -8.10 9.67
CA LEU A 186 -17.21 -8.61 8.94
C LEU A 186 -16.04 -7.63 8.98
N ARG A 187 -16.32 -6.34 8.83
CA ARG A 187 -15.27 -5.32 8.86
C ARG A 187 -14.62 -5.22 10.24
N LEU A 188 -15.41 -5.22 11.31
CA LEU A 188 -14.92 -5.25 12.69
C LEU A 188 -14.08 -6.51 12.96
N LEU A 189 -14.54 -7.67 12.48
CA LEU A 189 -13.83 -8.94 12.62
C LEU A 189 -12.43 -8.85 11.98
N VAL A 190 -12.32 -8.30 10.77
CA VAL A 190 -11.01 -8.09 10.11
C VAL A 190 -10.11 -7.13 10.89
N TYR A 191 -10.67 -6.11 11.55
CA TYR A 191 -9.89 -5.18 12.38
C TYR A 191 -9.35 -5.83 13.67
N PHE A 192 -10.16 -6.65 14.35
CA PHE A 192 -9.75 -7.35 15.58
C PHE A 192 -8.83 -8.54 15.30
N PHE A 193 -9.00 -9.20 14.16
CA PHE A 193 -8.24 -10.39 13.78
C PHE A 193 -7.45 -10.18 12.46
N PRO A 194 -6.41 -9.32 12.46
CA PRO A 194 -5.66 -8.98 11.25
C PRO A 194 -4.97 -10.18 10.59
N LEU A 195 -4.70 -11.25 11.34
CA LEU A 195 -4.07 -12.49 10.85
C LEU A 195 -4.96 -13.31 9.91
N LEU A 196 -6.29 -13.17 9.98
CA LEU A 196 -7.23 -13.97 9.18
C LEU A 196 -7.05 -13.75 7.68
N LEU A 197 -6.96 -12.49 7.27
CA LEU A 197 -6.73 -12.13 5.87
C LEU A 197 -5.27 -11.70 5.64
N ASN A 198 -4.60 -11.22 6.68
CA ASN A 198 -3.20 -10.80 6.63
C ASN A 198 -2.93 -9.78 5.51
N LEU A 199 -3.84 -8.79 5.40
CA LEU A 199 -3.82 -7.81 4.31
C LEU A 199 -2.57 -6.92 4.35
N ARG A 200 -1.94 -6.77 5.51
CA ARG A 200 -0.72 -5.96 5.70
C ARG A 200 0.51 -6.48 4.95
N GLN A 201 0.49 -7.72 4.45
CA GLN A 201 1.57 -8.22 3.59
C GLN A 201 1.60 -7.52 2.21
N PHE A 202 0.52 -6.83 1.82
CA PHE A 202 0.43 -6.11 0.57
C PHE A 202 0.74 -4.62 0.77
N GLU A 203 1.54 -4.07 -0.14
CA GLU A 203 1.93 -2.65 -0.15
C GLU A 203 0.72 -1.70 -0.16
N PHE A 204 -0.40 -2.09 -0.79
CA PHE A 204 -1.65 -1.34 -0.82
C PHE A 204 -2.29 -1.11 0.56
N PHE A 205 -1.95 -1.96 1.54
CA PHE A 205 -2.38 -1.83 2.94
C PHE A 205 -1.27 -1.28 3.84
N SER A 206 -0.21 -0.71 3.27
CA SER A 206 0.85 -0.05 4.01
C SER A 206 0.43 1.35 4.44
N PRO A 207 0.65 1.74 5.71
CA PRO A 207 0.39 3.11 6.18
C PRO A 207 1.37 4.13 5.56
N LEU A 208 2.45 3.68 4.90
CA LEU A 208 3.45 4.56 4.29
C LEU A 208 2.92 5.33 3.07
N ILE A 209 1.88 4.81 2.41
CA ILE A 209 1.29 5.39 1.20
C ILE A 209 0.17 6.37 1.58
N TYR A 210 -0.70 5.96 2.50
CA TYR A 210 -1.80 6.73 3.04
C TYR A 210 -2.11 6.21 4.44
N GLY A 211 -2.29 7.10 5.40
CA GLY A 211 -2.65 6.74 6.76
C GLY A 211 -3.21 7.95 7.48
N SER A 212 -4.56 8.04 7.53
CA SER A 212 -5.23 9.21 8.10
C SER A 212 -5.57 8.99 9.58
N ASN A 213 -6.23 7.87 9.92
CA ASN A 213 -6.82 7.67 11.25
C ASN A 213 -6.84 6.19 11.65
N LEU A 214 -7.21 5.89 12.91
CA LEU A 214 -7.33 4.53 13.44
C LEU A 214 -8.28 3.62 12.64
N ILE A 215 -9.28 4.19 11.97
CA ILE A 215 -10.20 3.46 11.09
C ILE A 215 -9.60 3.31 9.68
N GLN A 216 -8.89 4.33 9.19
CA GLN A 216 -8.30 4.41 7.86
C GLN A 216 -6.77 4.33 7.95
N LYS A 217 -6.31 3.15 8.37
CA LYS A 217 -4.89 2.90 8.61
C LYS A 217 -4.06 2.81 7.33
N SER A 218 -4.71 2.56 6.19
CA SER A 218 -4.09 2.34 4.90
C SER A 218 -5.01 2.71 3.73
N LEU A 219 -4.46 2.85 2.53
CA LEU A 219 -5.24 3.09 1.31
C LEU A 219 -6.22 1.94 1.05
N GLY A 220 -5.78 0.70 1.24
CA GLY A 220 -6.62 -0.48 1.12
C GLY A 220 -7.75 -0.53 2.14
N ASP A 221 -7.53 -0.04 3.36
CA ASP A 221 -8.60 0.07 4.35
C ASP A 221 -9.67 1.07 3.95
N LEU A 222 -9.26 2.23 3.40
CA LEU A 222 -10.18 3.21 2.84
C LEU A 222 -10.97 2.61 1.67
N PHE A 223 -10.28 1.95 0.74
CA PHE A 223 -10.88 1.30 -0.42
C PHE A 223 -11.99 0.31 -0.04
N ILE A 224 -11.70 -0.61 0.90
CA ILE A 224 -12.69 -1.57 1.40
C ILE A 224 -13.87 -0.83 2.04
N ASN A 225 -13.61 0.16 2.90
CA ASN A 225 -14.68 0.92 3.57
C ASN A 225 -15.60 1.61 2.55
N VAL A 226 -15.03 2.21 1.50
CA VAL A 226 -15.79 2.88 0.43
C VAL A 226 -16.60 1.90 -0.39
N ILE A 227 -16.05 0.73 -0.75
CA ILE A 227 -16.80 -0.30 -1.49
C ILE A 227 -17.94 -0.87 -0.65
N LEU A 228 -17.69 -1.21 0.62
CA LEU A 228 -18.73 -1.75 1.49
C LEU A 228 -19.86 -0.73 1.71
N PHE A 229 -19.49 0.54 1.91
CA PHE A 229 -20.46 1.62 2.02
C PHE A 229 -21.26 1.79 0.72
N ALA A 230 -20.60 1.86 -0.43
CA ALA A 230 -21.25 1.97 -1.74
C ALA A 230 -22.20 0.80 -1.99
N TRP A 231 -21.82 -0.42 -1.63
CA TRP A 231 -22.66 -1.61 -1.76
C TRP A 231 -23.95 -1.47 -0.95
N ILE A 232 -23.88 -1.08 0.33
CA ILE A 232 -25.08 -0.86 1.16
C ILE A 232 -26.00 0.18 0.52
N ILE A 233 -25.43 1.31 0.06
CA ILE A 233 -26.22 2.40 -0.52
C ILE A 233 -26.84 2.00 -1.86
N PHE A 234 -26.10 1.37 -2.75
CA PHE A 234 -26.62 0.94 -4.05
C PHE A 234 -27.68 -0.14 -3.89
N TYR A 235 -27.49 -1.05 -2.93
CA TYR A 235 -28.50 -2.05 -2.59
C TYR A 235 -29.78 -1.40 -2.07
N ALA A 236 -29.66 -0.45 -1.15
CA ALA A 236 -30.80 0.30 -0.62
C ALA A 236 -31.53 1.09 -1.72
N TRP A 237 -30.78 1.77 -2.59
CA TRP A 237 -31.32 2.47 -3.75
C TRP A 237 -32.07 1.52 -4.68
N TYR A 238 -31.45 0.41 -5.09
CA TYR A 238 -32.05 -0.58 -5.98
C TYR A 238 -33.38 -1.12 -5.45
N LYS A 239 -33.48 -1.37 -4.13
CA LYS A 239 -34.70 -1.91 -3.50
C LYS A 239 -35.79 -0.86 -3.23
N TRP A 240 -35.43 0.41 -3.09
CA TRP A 240 -36.40 1.48 -2.79
C TRP A 240 -36.76 2.38 -3.98
N GLN A 241 -36.01 2.34 -5.08
CA GLN A 241 -36.27 3.21 -6.24
C GLN A 241 -37.67 3.01 -6.86
N HIS A 242 -38.23 1.79 -6.82
CA HIS A 242 -39.52 1.46 -7.43
C HIS A 242 -40.72 1.47 -6.46
N LYS A 243 -40.50 1.76 -5.16
CA LYS A 243 -41.60 1.84 -4.19
C LYS A 243 -42.10 3.29 -4.12
N GLU A 244 -43.17 3.56 -4.86
CA GLU A 244 -43.85 4.88 -4.94
C GLU A 244 -44.55 5.28 -3.64
N THR A 245 -44.86 4.32 -2.77
CA THR A 245 -45.60 4.56 -1.53
C THR A 245 -44.83 4.00 -0.35
N TYR A 246 -44.41 4.88 0.56
CA TYR A 246 -44.08 4.51 1.93
C TYR A 246 -45.41 4.51 2.72
N PRO A 247 -46.03 3.36 3.00
CA PRO A 247 -47.28 3.33 3.74
C PRO A 247 -46.90 3.35 5.21
N VAL A 248 -46.38 4.47 5.70
CA VAL A 248 -46.09 4.61 7.11
C VAL A 248 -47.15 5.45 7.78
N HIS A 249 -48.16 4.71 8.26
CA HIS A 249 -49.02 5.05 9.40
C HIS A 249 -48.18 5.19 10.69
N PHE A 250 -47.08 5.93 10.63
CA PHE A 250 -46.34 6.33 11.81
C PHE A 250 -47.02 7.52 12.46
N SER A 251 -47.00 7.55 13.79
CA SER A 251 -47.43 8.72 14.54
C SER A 251 -46.63 9.95 14.11
N LYS A 252 -47.23 11.13 14.21
CA LYS A 252 -46.60 12.41 13.83
C LYS A 252 -45.23 12.60 14.50
N LYS A 253 -45.05 12.11 15.73
CA LYS A 253 -43.78 12.15 16.47
C LYS A 253 -42.68 11.32 15.81
N ILE A 254 -43.00 10.09 15.38
CA ILE A 254 -42.04 9.18 14.74
C ILE A 254 -41.62 9.73 13.37
N LYS A 255 -42.55 10.31 12.61
CA LYS A 255 -42.25 10.97 11.33
C LYS A 255 -41.24 12.12 11.50
N TRP A 256 -41.45 12.97 12.50
CA TRP A 256 -40.51 14.05 12.84
C TRP A 256 -39.15 13.52 13.29
N LEU A 257 -39.11 12.49 14.14
CA LEU A 257 -37.86 11.88 14.59
C LEU A 257 -37.04 11.33 13.41
N ILE A 258 -37.68 10.57 12.50
CA ILE A 258 -37.02 10.01 11.31
C ILE A 258 -36.52 11.14 10.39
N GLY A 259 -37.34 12.17 10.18
CA GLY A 259 -36.95 13.32 9.34
C GLY A 259 -35.76 14.09 9.90
N ILE A 260 -35.74 14.38 11.20
CA ILE A 260 -34.60 15.03 11.88
C ILE A 260 -33.36 14.16 11.80
N LEU A 261 -33.49 12.85 12.05
CA LEU A 261 -32.36 11.92 11.99
C LEU A 261 -31.80 11.80 10.58
N ALA A 262 -32.65 11.75 9.55
CA ALA A 262 -32.23 11.74 8.15
C ALA A 262 -31.52 13.04 7.75
N LEU A 263 -32.00 14.19 8.21
CA LEU A 263 -31.37 15.49 7.96
C LEU A 263 -30.01 15.61 8.67
N CYS A 264 -29.93 15.17 9.93
CA CYS A 264 -28.67 15.09 10.67
C CYS A 264 -27.67 14.19 9.94
N LEU A 265 -28.10 13.00 9.51
CA LEU A 265 -27.28 12.06 8.74
C LEU A 265 -26.80 12.65 7.42
N LEU A 266 -27.64 13.41 6.70
CA LEU A 266 -27.26 14.12 5.47
C LEU A 266 -26.13 15.11 5.74
N VAL A 267 -26.29 15.98 6.74
CA VAL A 267 -25.28 16.99 7.09
C VAL A 267 -23.99 16.31 7.56
N CYS A 268 -24.07 15.35 8.49
CA CYS A 268 -22.90 14.63 8.98
C CYS A 268 -22.16 13.88 7.86
N SER A 269 -22.87 13.19 6.97
CA SER A 269 -22.25 12.48 5.85
C SER A 269 -21.55 13.41 4.87
N THR A 270 -22.05 14.64 4.68
CA THR A 270 -21.39 15.68 3.86
C THR A 270 -20.01 16.03 4.42
N PHE A 271 -19.92 16.32 5.72
CA PHE A 271 -18.64 16.65 6.37
C PHE A 271 -17.70 15.45 6.43
N ILE A 272 -18.22 14.25 6.69
CA ILE A 272 -17.41 13.03 6.64
C ILE A 272 -16.81 12.88 5.25
N LEU A 273 -17.60 12.97 4.18
CA LEU A 273 -17.08 12.88 2.81
C LEU A 273 -16.00 13.92 2.53
N ALA A 274 -16.26 15.19 2.88
CA ALA A 274 -15.27 16.26 2.68
C ALA A 274 -13.95 15.96 3.41
N SER A 275 -14.03 15.48 4.66
CA SER A 275 -12.85 15.07 5.43
C SER A 275 -12.11 13.89 4.80
N LEU A 276 -12.82 12.92 4.22
CA LEU A 276 -12.22 11.78 3.53
C LEU A 276 -11.48 12.21 2.27
N VAL A 277 -12.11 13.04 1.43
CA VAL A 277 -11.49 13.61 0.23
C VAL A 277 -10.24 14.40 0.61
N ARG A 278 -10.34 15.30 1.61
CA ARG A 278 -9.20 16.07 2.13
C ARG A 278 -8.08 15.14 2.58
N SER A 279 -8.39 14.13 3.39
CA SER A 279 -7.38 13.18 3.90
C SER A 279 -6.67 12.44 2.78
N LEU A 280 -7.41 12.03 1.73
CA LEU A 280 -6.83 11.28 0.64
C LEU A 280 -5.86 12.13 -0.18
N VAL A 281 -6.14 13.43 -0.34
CA VAL A 281 -5.26 14.34 -1.07
C VAL A 281 -4.11 14.86 -0.19
N ALA A 282 -4.39 15.28 1.04
CA ALA A 282 -3.41 15.94 1.91
C ALA A 282 -2.55 14.98 2.75
N ASP A 283 -3.13 13.85 3.21
CA ASP A 283 -2.46 12.92 4.12
C ASP A 283 -1.88 11.70 3.36
N SER A 284 -1.85 11.71 2.02
CA SER A 284 -1.26 10.65 1.20
C SER A 284 0.01 11.10 0.49
N LYS A 285 0.89 10.15 0.17
CA LYS A 285 2.04 10.35 -0.72
C LYS A 285 1.69 10.18 -2.21
N ILE A 286 0.40 10.10 -2.53
CA ILE A 286 -0.08 9.82 -3.88
C ILE A 286 -0.14 11.14 -4.65
N SER A 287 0.56 11.21 -5.79
CA SER A 287 0.42 12.35 -6.70
C SER A 287 -0.94 12.31 -7.36
N PHE A 288 -1.74 13.37 -7.19
CA PHE A 288 -2.97 13.64 -7.94
C PHE A 288 -2.77 14.72 -9.02
N ASP A 289 -1.51 15.08 -9.31
CA ASP A 289 -1.19 16.07 -10.33
C ASP A 289 -1.35 15.50 -11.74
N VAL A 290 -2.47 15.84 -12.37
CA VAL A 290 -2.80 15.44 -13.75
C VAL A 290 -1.95 16.15 -14.80
N THR A 291 -1.26 17.24 -14.43
CA THR A 291 -0.36 17.95 -15.36
C THR A 291 0.99 17.22 -15.48
N ASN A 292 1.41 16.53 -14.41
CA ASN A 292 2.60 15.70 -14.41
C ASN A 292 2.25 14.21 -14.60
N PHE A 293 1.98 13.83 -15.85
CA PHE A 293 1.60 12.46 -16.22
C PHE A 293 2.60 11.38 -15.74
N PHE A 294 3.90 11.69 -15.70
CA PHE A 294 4.94 10.77 -15.23
C PHE A 294 4.89 10.49 -13.72
N SER A 295 4.21 11.35 -12.95
CA SER A 295 3.99 11.14 -11.52
C SER A 295 2.82 10.19 -11.21
N LEU A 296 1.97 9.90 -12.21
CA LEU A 296 0.79 9.06 -12.05
C LEU A 296 1.21 7.60 -11.92
N ASN A 297 0.76 6.94 -10.85
CA ASN A 297 1.06 5.54 -10.59
C ASN A 297 -0.22 4.74 -10.29
N LYS A 298 -0.05 3.43 -10.02
CA LYS A 298 -1.15 2.52 -9.66
C LYS A 298 -2.00 3.01 -8.48
N TYR A 299 -1.41 3.75 -7.54
CA TYR A 299 -2.12 4.32 -6.38
C TYR A 299 -2.92 5.55 -6.74
N THR A 300 -2.46 6.36 -7.70
CA THR A 300 -3.23 7.50 -8.23
C THR A 300 -4.53 7.01 -8.87
N VAL A 301 -4.45 5.97 -9.71
CA VAL A 301 -5.64 5.35 -10.32
C VAL A 301 -6.60 4.82 -9.25
N ALA A 302 -6.08 4.11 -8.24
CA ALA A 302 -6.89 3.65 -7.11
C ALA A 302 -7.51 4.81 -6.33
N GLY A 303 -6.78 5.89 -6.12
CA GLY A 303 -7.25 7.11 -5.46
C GLY A 303 -8.41 7.76 -6.22
N PHE A 304 -8.29 7.93 -7.54
CA PHE A 304 -9.39 8.42 -8.37
C PHE A 304 -10.61 7.51 -8.34
N PHE A 305 -10.40 6.18 -8.38
CA PHE A 305 -11.50 5.24 -8.25
C PHE A 305 -12.22 5.35 -6.89
N ILE A 306 -11.47 5.51 -5.80
CA ILE A 306 -12.03 5.75 -4.45
C ILE A 306 -12.85 7.05 -4.44
N LEU A 307 -12.31 8.15 -4.98
CA LEU A 307 -13.01 9.44 -5.06
C LEU A 307 -14.30 9.34 -5.87
N ALA A 308 -14.26 8.68 -7.03
CA ALA A 308 -15.42 8.49 -7.89
C ALA A 308 -16.50 7.64 -7.20
N THR A 309 -16.10 6.52 -6.58
CA THR A 309 -17.02 5.62 -5.87
C THR A 309 -17.62 6.29 -4.64
N LEU A 310 -16.82 7.05 -3.90
CA LEU A 310 -17.28 7.80 -2.72
C LEU A 310 -18.29 8.88 -3.13
N SER A 311 -18.00 9.62 -4.20
CA SER A 311 -18.90 10.65 -4.74
C SER A 311 -20.22 10.04 -5.21
N LEU A 312 -20.16 8.91 -5.91
CA LEU A 312 -21.34 8.20 -6.39
C LEU A 312 -22.18 7.64 -5.23
N ALA A 313 -21.53 7.02 -4.23
CA ALA A 313 -22.20 6.51 -3.04
C ALA A 313 -22.89 7.64 -2.26
N TYR A 314 -22.25 8.80 -2.11
CA TYR A 314 -22.85 9.94 -1.46
C TYR A 314 -24.03 10.54 -2.24
N TYR A 315 -23.92 10.61 -3.57
CA TYR A 315 -25.04 11.02 -4.41
C TYR A 315 -26.28 10.15 -4.17
N TYR A 316 -26.16 8.82 -4.26
CA TYR A 316 -27.28 7.92 -4.01
C TYR A 316 -27.76 7.96 -2.55
N LEU A 317 -26.87 8.13 -1.57
CA LEU A 317 -27.26 8.32 -0.17
C LEU A 317 -28.13 9.58 -0.03
N SER A 318 -27.69 10.71 -0.59
CA SER A 318 -28.44 11.97 -0.53
C SER A 318 -29.82 11.82 -1.18
N GLN A 319 -29.92 11.14 -2.32
CA GLN A 319 -31.21 10.86 -2.96
C GLN A 319 -32.12 9.98 -2.10
N LEU A 320 -31.58 8.93 -1.47
CA LEU A 320 -32.32 8.10 -0.54
C LEU A 320 -32.85 8.92 0.64
N LEU A 321 -32.01 9.77 1.24
CA LEU A 321 -32.39 10.60 2.37
C LEU A 321 -33.44 11.64 1.98
N PHE A 322 -33.29 12.34 0.85
CA PHE A 322 -34.30 13.28 0.36
C PHE A 322 -35.64 12.60 0.05
N ARG A 323 -35.60 11.40 -0.53
CA ARG A 323 -36.81 10.60 -0.77
C ARG A 323 -37.52 10.18 0.52
N LEU A 324 -36.78 10.03 1.63
CA LEU A 324 -37.38 9.82 2.96
C LEU A 324 -37.90 11.13 3.56
N ILE A 325 -37.16 12.23 3.41
CA ILE A 325 -37.45 13.53 4.04
C ILE A 325 -38.66 14.21 3.40
N PHE A 326 -38.73 14.37 2.08
CA PHE A 326 -39.79 15.17 1.43
C PHE A 326 -41.22 14.69 1.72
N PRO A 327 -41.53 13.37 1.65
CA PRO A 327 -42.87 12.88 1.97
C PRO A 327 -43.25 13.06 3.44
N LEU A 328 -42.28 13.13 4.36
CA LEU A 328 -42.52 13.30 5.80
C LEU A 328 -42.94 14.73 6.16
N PHE A 329 -42.47 15.73 5.40
CA PHE A 329 -42.69 17.15 5.70
C PHE A 329 -43.70 17.88 4.79
N GLY A 330 -44.25 17.18 3.78
CA GLY A 330 -45.50 17.57 3.09
C GLY A 330 -45.53 19.00 2.56
N GLY A 331 -44.70 19.32 1.56
CA GLY A 331 -44.71 20.61 0.85
C GLY A 331 -43.96 21.75 1.54
N ARG A 332 -43.23 21.47 2.63
CA ARG A 332 -42.37 22.42 3.34
C ARG A 332 -40.90 22.32 2.90
N ASP A 333 -40.69 22.14 1.60
CA ASP A 333 -39.35 21.86 1.03
C ASP A 333 -38.36 22.98 1.32
N PHE A 334 -38.84 24.23 1.30
CA PHE A 334 -38.04 25.40 1.67
C PHE A 334 -37.46 25.29 3.10
N LEU A 335 -38.22 24.80 4.08
CA LEU A 335 -37.72 24.65 5.45
C LEU A 335 -36.63 23.58 5.55
N ILE A 336 -36.69 22.53 4.74
CA ILE A 336 -35.66 21.49 4.70
C ILE A 336 -34.34 22.09 4.22
N TYR A 337 -34.36 22.82 3.09
CA TYR A 337 -33.17 23.50 2.57
C TYR A 337 -32.64 24.54 3.55
N PHE A 338 -33.52 25.30 4.19
CA PHE A 338 -33.15 26.31 5.18
C PHE A 338 -32.46 25.69 6.41
N VAL A 339 -32.99 24.58 6.94
CA VAL A 339 -32.40 23.87 8.08
C VAL A 339 -31.05 23.25 7.69
N VAL A 340 -30.94 22.64 6.51
CA VAL A 340 -29.66 22.11 6.00
C VAL A 340 -28.62 23.23 5.86
N ALA A 341 -29.01 24.39 5.33
CA ALA A 341 -28.11 25.53 5.16
C ALA A 341 -27.64 26.09 6.52
N ILE A 342 -28.56 26.31 7.48
CA ILE A 342 -28.21 26.78 8.82
C ILE A 342 -27.35 25.77 9.57
N ALA A 343 -27.71 24.49 9.54
CA ALA A 343 -26.93 23.44 10.21
C ALA A 343 -25.52 23.32 9.61
N GLY A 344 -25.42 23.36 8.28
CA GLY A 344 -24.14 23.35 7.58
C GLY A 344 -23.28 24.57 7.90
N LEU A 345 -23.83 25.78 7.81
CA LEU A 345 -23.12 27.03 8.14
C LEU A 345 -22.74 27.11 9.62
N GLY A 346 -23.63 26.66 10.51
CA GLY A 346 -23.36 26.59 11.94
C GLY A 346 -22.20 25.65 12.26
N LEU A 347 -22.17 24.47 11.66
CA LEU A 347 -21.06 23.53 11.81
C LEU A 347 -19.76 24.06 11.21
N LEU A 348 -19.81 24.71 10.05
CA LEU A 348 -18.63 25.36 9.45
C LEU A 348 -18.08 26.48 10.35
N SER A 349 -18.95 27.28 10.95
CA SER A 349 -18.56 28.35 11.87
C SER A 349 -17.86 27.79 13.12
N LEU A 350 -18.41 26.70 13.69
CA LEU A 350 -17.80 25.98 14.82
C LEU A 350 -16.47 25.31 14.45
N GLN A 351 -16.31 24.88 13.20
CA GLN A 351 -15.11 24.23 12.67
C GLN A 351 -14.15 25.20 11.97
N SER A 352 -14.38 26.52 12.03
CA SER A 352 -13.52 27.53 11.40
C SER A 352 -12.06 27.50 11.88
N LYS A 353 -11.80 26.93 13.06
CA LYS A 353 -10.45 26.68 13.62
C LYS A 353 -9.93 25.25 13.40
N ALA A 354 -10.73 24.35 12.83
CA ALA A 354 -10.34 22.96 12.60
C ALA A 354 -9.58 22.81 11.28
N SER A 355 -8.51 22.02 11.29
CA SER A 355 -7.66 21.70 10.12
C SER A 355 -8.41 21.03 8.95
N ASN A 356 -9.66 20.61 9.18
CA ASN A 356 -10.53 20.00 8.18
C ASN A 356 -11.15 21.02 7.21
N VAL A 357 -11.23 22.30 7.61
CA VAL A 357 -11.88 23.38 6.84
C VAL A 357 -10.84 24.34 6.22
N LEU A 358 -9.65 24.41 6.79
CA LEU A 358 -8.52 25.14 6.20
C LEU A 358 -7.93 24.35 5.04
N PHE A 359 -8.39 24.63 3.82
CA PHE A 359 -7.59 24.40 2.62
C PHE A 359 -6.39 25.34 2.69
N PHE A 360 -5.26 24.82 3.16
CA PHE A 360 -3.97 25.44 2.81
C PHE A 360 -3.79 25.23 1.32
N MET A 361 -4.21 26.21 0.51
CA MET A 361 -3.61 26.36 -0.81
C MET A 361 -2.15 26.74 -0.57
N PRO A 362 -1.19 26.01 -1.18
CA PRO A 362 0.23 26.35 -1.10
C PRO A 362 0.53 27.75 -1.65
#